data_AF-A0A518HDX8-F1
#
_entry.id   AF-A0A518HDX8-F1
#
_cell.length_a   1.000
_cell.length_b   1.000
_cell.length_c   1.000
_cell.angle_alpha   90.00
_cell.angle_beta   90.00
_cell.angle_gamma   90.00
#
_symmetry.space_group_name_H-M   'P 1'
#
loop_
_entity.id
_entity.type
_entity.pdbx_description
1 polymer ?
#
loop_
_entity_poly.entity_id
_entity_poly.type
_entity_poly.pdbx_seq_one_letter_code
_entity_poly.pdbx_strand_id
1 'polypeptide(L)' 'MSLPGIGPELSDRIVEARDFASVDDVSRVKGIGPKTIEDLRPLVEARGG' A
#
# COMPACT_ATOMS: atom_id res chain seq x y z
N MET A 1 -6.23 1.31 -14.62
CA MET A 1 -6.78 0.61 -13.45
C MET A 1 -6.18 1.25 -12.22
N SER A 2 -7.01 1.70 -11.28
CA SER A 2 -6.59 2.34 -10.03
C SER A 2 -6.89 1.41 -8.86
N LEU A 3 -6.04 1.43 -7.84
CA LEU A 3 -6.31 0.72 -6.59
C LEU A 3 -7.37 1.50 -5.79
N PRO A 4 -8.34 0.84 -5.16
CA PRO A 4 -9.35 1.50 -4.34
C PRO A 4 -8.69 2.25 -3.19
N GLY A 5 -9.10 3.52 -2.98
CA GLY A 5 -8.57 4.34 -1.89
C GLY A 5 -7.14 4.83 -2.07
N ILE A 6 -6.46 4.54 -3.19
CA ILE A 6 -5.10 5.01 -3.47
C ILE A 6 -5.12 6.07 -4.57
N GLY A 7 -5.06 7.33 -4.16
CA GLY A 7 -4.86 8.48 -5.05
C GLY A 7 -3.38 8.83 -5.26
N PRO A 8 -3.08 9.86 -6.08
CA PRO A 8 -1.70 10.27 -6.41
C PRO A 8 -0.83 10.53 -5.18
N GLU A 9 -1.34 11.30 -4.21
CA GLU A 9 -0.60 11.63 -2.98
C GLU A 9 -0.27 10.39 -2.12
N LEU A 10 -1.12 9.36 -2.15
CA LEU A 10 -0.83 8.10 -1.46
C LEU A 10 0.13 7.24 -2.27
N SER A 11 0.03 7.23 -3.60
CA SER A 11 1.00 6.56 -4.46
C SER A 11 2.42 7.08 -4.23
N ASP A 12 2.62 8.39 -4.19
CA ASP A 12 3.94 8.99 -3.97
C ASP A 12 4.53 8.55 -2.63
N ARG A 13 3.73 8.60 -1.56
CA ARG A 13 4.16 8.13 -0.24
C ARG A 13 4.45 6.63 -0.18
N ILE A 14 3.71 5.80 -0.92
CA ILE A 14 3.99 4.36 -1.02
C ILE A 14 5.36 4.12 -1.69
N VAL A 15 5.71 4.91 -2.71
CA VAL A 15 7.01 4.83 -3.37
C VAL A 15 8.12 5.27 -2.42
N GLU A 16 7.93 6.36 -1.69
CA GLU A 16 8.90 6.86 -0.70
C GLU A 16 9.13 5.90 0.47
N ALA A 17 8.10 5.12 0.86
CA ALA A 17 8.15 4.22 2.02
C ALA A 17 8.66 2.80 1.71
N ARG A 18 9.13 2.55 0.48
CA ARG A 18 9.81 1.28 0.12
C ARG A 18 11.06 1.06 0.99
N ASP A 19 11.47 -0.15 1.32
CA ASP A 19 11.03 -1.48 0.85
C ASP A 19 9.97 -2.14 1.75
N PHE A 20 8.99 -2.83 1.14
CA PHE A 20 7.96 -3.60 1.84
C PHE A 20 8.30 -5.10 1.76
N ALA A 21 8.32 -5.79 2.89
CA ALA A 21 8.46 -7.24 2.96
C ALA A 21 7.10 -7.94 2.84
N SER A 22 6.02 -7.27 3.23
CA SER A 22 4.65 -7.76 3.16
C SER A 22 3.67 -6.66 2.77
N VAL A 23 2.44 -7.04 2.37
CA VAL A 23 1.36 -6.08 2.11
C VAL A 23 1.00 -5.29 3.37
N ASP A 24 1.18 -5.90 4.56
CA ASP A 24 0.92 -5.24 5.84
C ASP A 24 1.87 -4.09 6.15
N ASP A 25 3.07 -4.09 5.58
CA ASP A 25 4.05 -3.01 5.77
C ASP A 25 3.62 -1.69 5.11
N VAL A 26 2.61 -1.73 4.24
CA VAL A 26 1.97 -0.54 3.66
C VAL A 26 1.27 0.29 4.75
N SER A 27 0.94 -0.30 5.91
CA SER A 27 0.45 0.42 7.10
C SER A 27 1.40 1.51 7.61
N ARG A 28 2.70 1.45 7.27
CA ARG A 28 3.68 2.49 7.61
C ARG A 28 3.44 3.80 6.86
N VAL A 29 2.72 3.75 5.74
CA VAL A 29 2.37 4.93 4.95
C VAL A 29 1.28 5.71 5.67
N LYS A 30 1.61 6.91 6.13
CA LYS A 30 0.65 7.82 6.77
C LYS A 30 -0.57 8.01 5.86
N GLY A 31 -1.76 7.78 6.38
CA GLY A 31 -3.02 7.89 5.63
C GLY A 31 -3.55 6.57 5.07
N ILE A 32 -2.80 5.47 5.22
CA ILE A 32 -3.29 4.11 4.93
C ILE A 32 -3.66 3.44 6.25
N GLY A 33 -4.92 3.04 6.37
CA GLY A 33 -5.46 2.34 7.54
C GLY A 33 -5.76 0.87 7.26
N PRO A 34 -6.14 0.10 8.29
CA PRO A 34 -6.38 -1.34 8.17
C PRO A 34 -7.43 -1.70 7.11
N LYS A 35 -8.51 -0.91 6.99
CA LYS A 35 -9.54 -1.11 5.96
C LYS A 35 -8.97 -1.03 4.54
N THR A 36 -8.12 -0.02 4.28
CA THR A 36 -7.47 0.11 2.97
C THR A 36 -6.56 -1.08 2.69
N ILE A 37 -5.85 -1.59 3.71
CA ILE A 37 -5.00 -2.77 3.55
C ILE A 37 -5.84 -4.01 3.22
N GLU A 38 -6.96 -4.22 3.90
CA GLU A 38 -7.90 -5.30 3.60
C GLU A 38 -8.41 -5.24 2.16
N ASP A 39 -8.80 -4.05 1.68
CA ASP A 39 -9.25 -3.84 0.29
C ASP A 39 -8.13 -4.07 -0.74
N LEU A 40 -6.87 -3.81 -0.36
CA LEU A 40 -5.70 -3.98 -1.21
C LEU A 40 -5.21 -5.43 -1.30
N ARG A 41 -5.34 -6.22 -0.22
CA ARG A 41 -4.85 -7.62 -0.14
C ARG A 41 -5.17 -8.50 -1.37
N PRO A 42 -6.40 -8.50 -1.94
CA PRO A 42 -6.70 -9.34 -3.10
C PRO A 42 -6.16 -8.77 -4.43
N LEU A 43 -5.63 -7.54 -4.44
CA LEU A 43 -5.24 -6.81 -5.65
C LEU A 43 -3.72 -6.66 -5.81
N VAL A 44 -2.95 -6.87 -4.75
CA VAL A 44 -1.51 -6.63 -4.74
C VAL A 44 -0.74 -7.77 -4.05
N GLU A 45 0.48 -7.99 -4.50
CA GLU A 45 1.47 -8.82 -3.82
C GLU A 45 2.66 -7.95 -3.41
N ALA A 46 3.19 -8.19 -2.22
CA ALA A 46 4.53 -7.72 -1.87
C ALA A 46 5.54 -8.76 -2.37
N ARG A 47 6.37 -8.39 -3.34
CA ARG A 47 7.56 -9.17 -3.68
C ARG A 47 8.72 -8.65 -2.84
N GLY A 48 8.98 -9.34 -1.74
CA GLY A 48 10.26 -9.25 -1.06
C GLY A 48 11.34 -9.83 -1.97
N GLY A 49 12.48 -9.15 -2.07
CA GLY A 49 13.67 -9.70 -2.72
C GLY A 49 14.24 -10.89 -1.95
#